data_AF-A0A9E1UR60-F1
#
_entry.id   AF-A0A9E1UR60-F1
#
_cell.length_a   1.000
_cell.length_b   1.000
_cell.length_c   1.000
_cell.angle_alpha   90.00
_cell.angle_beta   90.00
_cell.angle_gamma   90.00
#
_symmetry.space_group_name_H-M   'P 1'
#
loop_
_entity.id
_entity.type
_entity.pdbx_description
1 polymer ?
#
loop_
_entity_poly.entity_id
_entity_poly.type
_entity_poly.pdbx_seq_one_letter_code
_entity_poly.pdbx_strand_id
1 'polypeptide(L)'
;MNAPPAVASASWRDRPALAHTVPFVAWLGLMLVSKALPFTPPQAYACRALAVLGLLALLRPWRWYDRLALRQLPLSLAVGVGVFVLWVVPEAFGHDAMLADLYS
;
A
#
# COMPACT_ATOMS: atom_id res chain seq x y z
N MET A 1 10.27 23.89 39.72
CA MET A 1 10.16 23.57 38.28
C MET A 1 9.62 22.14 38.19
N ASN A 2 8.42 21.95 37.65
CA ASN A 2 7.88 20.61 37.41
C ASN A 2 8.46 20.08 36.09
N ALA A 3 8.97 18.85 36.10
CA ALA A 3 9.41 18.19 34.86
C ALA A 3 8.21 18.04 33.91
N PRO A 4 8.41 18.19 32.58
CA PRO A 4 7.37 17.90 31.61
C PRO A 4 6.93 16.43 31.75
N PRO A 5 5.63 16.12 31.56
CA PRO A 5 5.13 14.76 31.65
C PRO A 5 5.89 13.87 30.65
N ALA A 6 6.29 12.68 31.09
CA ALA A 6 6.95 11.70 30.23
C ALA A 6 6.04 11.38 29.03
N VAL A 7 6.48 11.74 27.82
CA VAL A 7 5.78 11.40 26.59
C VAL A 7 5.77 9.87 26.50
N ALA A 8 4.60 9.25 26.55
CA ALA A 8 4.48 7.80 26.40
C ALA A 8 5.13 7.39 25.07
N SER A 9 6.19 6.59 25.13
CA SER A 9 6.88 6.10 23.94
C SER A 9 5.97 5.11 23.22
N ALA A 10 5.43 5.50 22.07
CA ALA A 10 4.72 4.58 21.19
C ALA A 10 5.63 3.39 20.86
N SER A 11 5.13 2.17 21.05
CA SER A 11 5.88 0.95 20.76
C SER A 11 5.41 0.35 19.43
N TRP A 12 6.32 -0.28 18.69
CA TRP A 12 5.95 -1.00 17.47
C TRP A 12 4.99 -2.18 17.72
N ARG A 13 4.91 -2.64 18.98
CA ARG A 13 4.00 -3.72 19.41
C ARG A 13 2.59 -3.22 19.74
N ASP A 14 2.36 -1.91 19.69
CA ASP A 14 1.05 -1.35 19.99
C ASP A 14 0.03 -1.81 18.94
N ARG A 15 -1.21 -2.03 19.37
CA ARG A 15 -2.30 -2.52 18.49
C ARG A 15 -2.46 -1.71 17.20
N PRO A 16 -2.38 -0.36 17.20
CA PRO A 16 -2.45 0.42 15.98
C PRO A 16 -1.26 0.13 15.05
N ALA A 17 -0.05 0.05 15.60
CA ALA A 17 1.15 -0.25 14.82
C ALA A 17 1.07 -1.64 14.17
N LEU A 18 0.64 -2.65 14.94
CA LEU A 18 0.43 -4.01 14.42
C LEU A 18 -0.67 -4.07 13.35
N ALA A 19 -1.81 -3.41 13.56
CA ALA A 19 -2.92 -3.40 12.60
C ALA A 19 -2.53 -2.82 11.23
N HIS A 20 -1.55 -1.92 11.19
CA HIS A 20 -1.02 -1.35 9.95
C HIS A 20 0.15 -2.17 9.37
N THR A 21 1.00 -2.74 10.22
CA THR A 21 2.23 -3.42 9.78
C THR A 21 1.96 -4.87 9.34
N VAL A 22 1.03 -5.57 9.99
CA VAL A 22 0.71 -6.99 9.69
C VAL A 22 0.28 -7.21 8.24
N PRO A 23 -0.64 -6.43 7.64
CA PRO A 23 -1.02 -6.60 6.23
C PRO A 23 0.18 -6.49 5.28
N PHE A 24 1.11 -5.57 5.54
CA PHE A 24 2.30 -5.38 4.72
C PHE A 24 3.29 -6.54 4.85
N VAL A 25 3.56 -6.99 6.07
CA VAL A 25 4.42 -8.16 6.33
C VAL A 25 3.83 -9.42 5.71
N ALA A 26 2.50 -9.59 5.80
CA ALA A 26 1.80 -10.70 5.15
C ALA A 26 1.93 -10.64 3.63
N TRP A 27 1.80 -9.46 3.01
CA TRP A 27 2.02 -9.28 1.57
C TRP A 27 3.43 -9.74 1.15
N LEU A 28 4.46 -9.30 1.86
CA LEU A 28 5.85 -9.66 1.59
C LEU A 28 6.08 -11.17 1.74
N GLY A 29 5.58 -11.76 2.82
CA GLY A 29 5.63 -13.21 3.03
C GLY A 29 4.96 -13.97 1.89
N LEU A 30 3.79 -13.50 1.43
CA LEU A 30 3.12 -14.11 0.30
C LEU A 30 3.89 -13.92 -1.01
N MET A 31 4.53 -12.78 -1.27
CA MET A 31 5.39 -12.60 -2.47
C MET A 31 6.53 -13.64 -2.52
N LEU A 32 7.12 -13.94 -1.37
CA LEU A 32 8.20 -14.93 -1.25
C LEU A 32 7.66 -16.35 -1.49
N VAL A 33 6.59 -16.74 -0.79
CA VAL A 33 6.06 -18.12 -0.81
C VAL A 33 5.36 -18.46 -2.12
N SER A 34 4.61 -17.51 -2.69
CA SER A 34 3.86 -17.73 -3.93
C SER A 34 4.73 -18.07 -5.15
N LYS A 35 6.02 -17.76 -5.14
CA LYS A 35 6.97 -18.21 -6.18
C LYS A 35 7.18 -19.73 -6.15
N ALA A 36 6.95 -20.38 -5.02
CA ALA A 36 7.05 -21.82 -4.85
C ALA A 36 5.72 -22.55 -5.11
N LEU A 37 4.63 -21.82 -5.37
CA LEU A 37 3.31 -22.38 -5.66
C LEU A 37 3.08 -22.42 -7.18
N PRO A 38 2.27 -23.38 -7.69
CA PRO A 38 1.98 -23.53 -9.11
C PRO A 38 0.94 -22.50 -9.61
N PHE A 39 1.06 -21.24 -9.20
CA PHE A 39 0.18 -20.17 -9.65
C PHE A 39 0.80 -19.40 -10.82
N THR A 40 -0.04 -19.05 -11.80
CA THR A 40 0.35 -18.05 -12.81
C THR A 40 0.55 -16.68 -12.15
N PRO A 41 1.34 -15.76 -12.74
CA PRO A 41 1.56 -14.44 -12.14
C PRO A 41 0.26 -13.67 -11.79
N PRO A 42 -0.79 -13.67 -12.64
CA PRO A 42 -2.07 -13.04 -12.31
C PRO A 42 -2.80 -13.70 -11.13
N GLN A 43 -2.81 -15.05 -11.08
CA GLN A 43 -3.44 -15.79 -9.97
C GLN A 43 -2.73 -15.52 -8.66
N ALA A 44 -1.39 -15.54 -8.66
CA ALA A 44 -0.60 -15.24 -7.48
C ALA A 44 -0.89 -13.82 -6.97
N TYR A 45 -1.06 -12.85 -7.89
CA TYR A 45 -1.43 -11.48 -7.53
C TYR A 45 -2.84 -11.42 -6.92
N ALA A 46 -3.82 -12.05 -7.55
CA ALA A 46 -5.20 -12.09 -7.05
C ALA A 46 -5.28 -12.72 -5.64
N CYS A 47 -4.60 -13.86 -5.42
CA CYS A 47 -4.55 -14.49 -4.09
C CYS A 47 -3.93 -13.57 -3.03
N ARG A 48 -2.83 -12.88 -3.36
CA ARG A 48 -2.19 -11.92 -2.45
C ARG A 48 -3.13 -10.75 -2.11
N ALA A 49 -3.78 -10.19 -3.12
CA ALA A 49 -4.74 -9.10 -2.96
C ALA A 49 -5.91 -9.52 -2.06
N LEU A 50 -6.48 -10.69 -2.29
CA LEU A 50 -7.60 -11.20 -1.48
C LEU A 50 -7.17 -11.51 -0.03
N ALA A 51 -5.99 -12.10 0.17
CA ALA A 51 -5.48 -12.38 1.51
C ALA A 51 -5.25 -11.09 2.32
N VAL A 52 -4.62 -10.09 1.71
CA VAL A 52 -4.37 -8.81 2.37
C VAL A 52 -5.64 -7.99 2.56
N LEU A 53 -6.57 -8.03 1.61
CA LEU A 53 -7.89 -7.42 1.77
C LEU A 53 -8.65 -8.05 2.95
N GLY A 54 -8.60 -9.38 3.08
CA GLY A 54 -9.16 -10.10 4.23
C GLY A 54 -8.52 -9.67 5.55
N LEU A 55 -7.19 -9.55 5.60
CA LEU A 55 -6.46 -9.04 6.77
C LEU A 55 -6.85 -7.61 7.11
N LEU A 56 -6.98 -6.72 6.11
CA LEU A 56 -7.43 -5.35 6.32
C LEU A 56 -8.86 -5.31 6.87
N ALA A 57 -9.77 -6.12 6.33
CA ALA A 57 -11.15 -6.24 6.82
C ALA A 57 -11.25 -6.78 8.26
N LEU A 58 -10.33 -7.67 8.63
CA LEU A 58 -10.28 -8.26 9.97
C LEU A 58 -9.64 -7.31 11.00
N LEU A 59 -8.49 -6.72 10.66
CA LEU A 59 -7.73 -5.85 11.55
C LEU A 59 -8.32 -4.43 11.64
N ARG A 60 -9.05 -4.00 10.60
CA ARG A 60 -9.73 -2.70 10.50
C ARG A 60 -8.85 -1.51 10.91
N PRO A 61 -7.68 -1.32 10.26
CA PRO A 61 -6.75 -0.23 10.58
C PRO A 61 -7.40 1.17 10.55
N TRP A 62 -8.48 1.34 9.80
CA TRP A 62 -9.26 2.58 9.75
C TRP A 62 -9.93 2.97 11.07
N ARG A 63 -10.08 2.07 12.04
CA ARG A 63 -10.71 2.40 13.35
C ARG A 63 -9.88 3.35 14.22
N TRP A 64 -8.59 3.48 13.92
CA TRP A 64 -7.67 4.35 14.65
C TRP A 64 -7.47 5.71 13.96
N TYR A 65 -8.17 5.98 12.85
CA TYR A 65 -8.14 7.28 12.19
C TYR A 65 -9.26 8.19 12.71
N ASP A 66 -8.98 9.48 12.75
CA ASP A 66 -9.99 10.51 12.96
C ASP A 66 -10.98 10.58 11.78
N ARG A 67 -12.10 11.28 11.98
CA ARG A 67 -13.14 11.42 10.95
C ARG A 67 -12.55 11.96 9.65
N LEU A 68 -12.96 11.36 8.53
CA LEU A 68 -12.53 11.74 7.20
C LEU A 68 -12.83 13.23 6.95
N ALA A 69 -11.78 14.03 6.81
CA ALA A 69 -11.89 15.43 6.48
C ALA A 69 -12.21 15.59 4.99
N LEU A 70 -13.51 15.61 4.64
CA LEU A 70 -13.98 15.73 3.25
C LEU A 70 -13.39 16.94 2.50
N ARG A 71 -12.97 17.98 3.25
CA ARG A 71 -12.33 19.17 2.69
C ARG A 71 -10.94 18.90 2.11
N GLN A 72 -10.24 17.87 2.59
CA GLN A 72 -8.89 17.49 2.10
C GLN A 72 -8.96 16.44 0.97
N LEU A 73 -10.12 15.81 0.80
CA LEU A 73 -10.38 14.79 -0.22
C LEU A 73 -9.97 15.22 -1.65
N PRO A 74 -10.32 16.42 -2.16
CA PRO A 74 -9.90 16.83 -3.49
C PRO A 74 -8.38 17.01 -3.62
N LEU A 75 -7.69 17.46 -2.56
CA LEU A 75 -6.24 17.60 -2.57
C LEU A 75 -5.55 16.22 -2.61
N SER A 76 -6.02 15.29 -1.76
CA SER A 76 -5.52 13.91 -1.75
C SER A 76 -5.75 13.22 -3.10
N LEU A 77 -6.91 13.46 -3.73
CA LEU A 77 -7.22 12.94 -5.06
C LEU A 77 -6.29 13.54 -6.12
N ALA A 78 -6.08 14.85 -6.11
CA ALA A 78 -5.18 15.53 -7.04
C ALA A 78 -3.73 15.01 -6.94
N VAL A 79 -3.24 14.77 -5.71
CA VAL A 79 -1.93 14.14 -5.50
C VAL A 79 -1.91 12.72 -6.05
N GLY A 80 -2.96 11.92 -5.78
CA GLY A 80 -3.07 10.56 -6.32
C GLY A 80 -3.07 10.52 -7.85
N VAL A 81 -3.80 11.43 -8.49
CA VAL A 81 -3.81 11.60 -9.95
C VAL A 81 -2.43 12.04 -10.47
N GLY A 82 -1.76 12.98 -9.79
CA GLY A 82 -0.43 13.43 -10.17
C GLY A 82 0.61 12.30 -10.13
N VAL A 83 0.61 11.50 -9.07
CA VAL A 83 1.48 10.31 -8.95
C VAL A 83 1.14 9.27 -10.00
N PHE A 84 -0.14 9.01 -10.24
CA PHE A 84 -0.59 8.08 -11.29
C PHE A 84 -0.10 8.54 -12.67
N VAL A 85 -0.27 9.82 -13.02
CA VAL A 85 0.19 10.37 -14.30
C VAL A 85 1.71 10.26 -14.43
N LEU A 86 2.46 10.67 -13.40
CA LEU A 86 3.93 10.62 -13.39
C LEU A 86 4.49 9.20 -13.52
N TRP A 87 3.78 8.18 -13.03
CA TRP A 87 4.26 6.80 -13.08
C TRP A 87 3.74 6.05 -14.31
N VAL A 88 2.43 6.08 -14.53
CA VAL A 88 1.76 5.24 -15.53
C VAL A 88 1.91 5.81 -16.93
N VAL A 89 1.91 7.13 -17.12
CA VAL A 89 2.04 7.71 -18.47
C VAL A 89 3.42 7.40 -19.06
N PRO A 90 4.56 7.59 -18.37
CA PRO A 90 5.84 7.17 -18.90
C PRO A 90 5.94 5.67 -19.14
N GLU A 91 5.34 4.85 -18.27
CA GLU A 91 5.40 3.39 -18.44
C GLU A 91 4.53 2.91 -19.62
N ALA A 92 3.35 3.50 -19.81
CA ALA A 92 2.43 3.15 -20.88
C ALA A 92 2.87 3.69 -22.25
N PHE A 93 3.44 4.90 -22.31
CA PHE A 93 3.82 5.52 -23.58
C PHE A 93 5.33 5.45 -23.88
N GLY A 94 6.18 5.32 -22.86
CA GLY A 94 7.63 5.24 -23.02
C GLY A 94 8.14 3.87 -23.48
N HIS A 95 7.48 2.77 -23.11
CA HIS A 95 7.81 1.45 -23.66
C HIS A 95 7.44 1.34 -25.14
N ASP A 96 6.28 1.86 -25.55
CA ASP A 96 5.80 1.78 -26.93
C ASP A 96 6.60 2.71 -27.88
N ALA A 97 6.99 3.89 -27.41
CA ALA A 97 7.81 4.83 -28.19
C ALA A 97 9.24 4.32 -28.43
N MET A 98 9.88 3.69 -27.43
CA MET A 98 11.23 3.14 -27.58
C MET A 98 11.26 1.89 -28.49
N LEU A 99 10.20 1.07 -28.45
CA LEU A 99 10.09 -0.11 -29.34
C LEU A 99 9.74 0.28 -30.78
N ALA A 100 8.98 1.36 -31.00
CA ALA A 100 8.71 1.88 -32.34
C ALA A 100 9.98 2.44 -33.02
N ASP A 101 10.85 3.12 -32.27
CA ASP A 101 12.13 3.65 -32.76
C ASP A 101 13.18 2.56 -33.01
N LEU A 102 13.12 1.42 -32.31
CA LEU A 102 14.12 0.34 -32.46
C LEU A 102 13.81 -0.65 -33.60
N TYR A 103 12.57 -0.64 -34.12
CA TYR A 103 12.08 -1.52 -35.19
C TYR A 103 11.71 -0.76 -36.49
N SER A 104 12.07 0.52 -36.60
CA SER A 104 12.01 1.33 -37.83
C SER A 104 13.39 1.55 -38.44
#